data_AF-A0A536CNH4-F1
#
_entry.id   AF-A0A536CNH4-F1
#
_cell.length_a   1.000
_cell.length_b   1.000
_cell.length_c   1.000
_cell.angle_alpha   90.00
_cell.angle_beta   90.00
_cell.angle_gamma   90.00
#
_symmetry.space_group_name_H-M   'P 1'
#
loop_
_entity.id
_entity.type
_entity.pdbx_description
1 polymer ?
#
loop_
_entity_poly.entity_id
_entity_poly.type
_entity_poly.pdbx_seq_one_letter_code
_entity_poly.pdbx_strand_id
1 'polypeptide(L)'
;MRTANNRRAGVELLTDGRRRALIKVRGSACEICGATSTERVLQVHHRVPVLQGGSDAESNLQVLCFPCHHVLQPCITGCGAWAGKRRGICQNCQTRHDLEQLMPEATWAEIKARFPSFVAQWKPGYEPLALRPA
;
A
#
# COMPACT_ATOMS: atom_id res chain seq x y z
N MET A 1 -30.38 5.80 -7.46
CA MET A 1 -30.52 4.67 -6.53
C MET A 1 -29.28 3.78 -6.60
N ARG A 2 -28.44 3.80 -5.55
CA ARG A 2 -27.47 2.73 -5.21
C ARG A 2 -27.40 2.62 -3.68
N THR A 3 -28.51 2.22 -3.09
CA THR A 3 -28.65 1.95 -1.65
C THR A 3 -28.43 0.47 -1.41
N ALA A 4 -27.16 0.06 -1.31
CA ALA A 4 -26.81 -1.22 -0.70
C ALA A 4 -25.58 -0.97 0.18
N ASN A 5 -25.82 -0.33 1.33
CA ASN A 5 -24.77 -0.10 2.31
C ASN A 5 -24.75 -1.31 3.25
N ASN A 6 -23.67 -2.10 3.19
CA ASN A 6 -23.38 -3.21 4.10
C ASN A 6 -23.21 -2.67 5.54
N ARG A 7 -24.31 -2.35 6.22
CA ARG A 7 -24.33 -1.94 7.63
C ARG A 7 -23.95 -3.13 8.51
N ARG A 8 -22.66 -3.26 8.82
CA ARG A 8 -22.15 -3.96 10.01
C ARG A 8 -21.53 -2.91 10.94
N ALA A 9 -21.65 -3.14 12.26
CA ALA A 9 -21.46 -2.15 13.32
C ALA A 9 -20.17 -1.31 13.19
N GLY A 10 -20.27 0.01 13.40
CA GLY A 10 -19.11 0.92 13.53
C GLY A 10 -18.66 1.69 12.27
N VAL A 11 -19.38 1.56 11.15
CA VAL A 11 -19.04 2.20 9.86
C VAL A 11 -19.88 3.46 9.67
N GLU A 12 -19.27 4.64 9.79
CA GLU A 12 -19.91 5.89 9.38
C GLU A 12 -19.95 5.94 7.85
N LEU A 13 -21.13 6.17 7.28
CA LEU A 13 -21.27 6.26 5.82
C LEU A 13 -20.27 7.27 5.25
N LEU A 14 -19.30 6.79 4.47
CA LEU A 14 -18.34 7.65 3.78
C LEU A 14 -19.07 8.39 2.63
N THR A 15 -19.62 9.56 2.95
CA THR A 15 -20.41 10.40 2.05
C THR A 15 -19.59 10.91 0.86
N ASP A 16 -20.24 11.25 -0.24
CA ASP A 16 -19.57 11.81 -1.42
C ASP A 16 -18.84 13.12 -1.12
N GLY A 17 -19.39 13.95 -0.22
CA GLY A 17 -18.72 15.15 0.27
C GLY A 17 -17.40 14.83 0.97
N ARG A 18 -17.42 13.85 1.87
CA ARG A 18 -16.24 13.39 2.61
C ARG A 18 -15.20 12.76 1.69
N ARG A 19 -15.62 12.00 0.68
CA ARG A 19 -14.72 11.45 -0.36
C ARG A 19 -14.01 12.54 -1.15
N ARG A 20 -14.76 13.55 -1.64
CA ARG A 20 -14.20 14.67 -2.40
C ARG A 20 -13.23 15.51 -1.55
N ALA A 21 -13.59 15.77 -0.30
CA ALA A 21 -12.73 16.48 0.65
C ALA A 21 -11.42 15.72 0.87
N LEU A 22 -11.49 14.40 1.13
CA LEU A 22 -10.30 13.57 1.33
C LEU A 22 -9.39 13.56 0.10
N ILE A 23 -9.95 13.40 -1.11
CA ILE A 23 -9.17 13.45 -2.36
C ILE A 23 -8.43 14.79 -2.49
N LYS A 24 -9.12 15.90 -2.20
CA LYS A 24 -8.54 17.24 -2.30
C LYS A 24 -7.39 17.44 -1.30
N VAL A 25 -7.58 17.09 -0.03
CA VAL A 25 -6.54 17.28 1.01
C VAL A 25 -5.34 16.33 0.83
N ARG A 26 -5.52 15.21 0.12
CA ARG A 26 -4.46 14.25 -0.23
C ARG A 26 -3.78 14.57 -1.57
N GLY A 27 -3.90 15.82 -2.05
CA GLY A 27 -3.17 16.32 -3.21
C GLY A 27 -3.78 15.96 -4.57
N SER A 28 -5.04 15.47 -4.60
CA SER A 28 -5.74 15.11 -5.84
C SER A 28 -4.93 14.16 -6.75
N ALA A 29 -4.19 13.23 -6.14
CA ALA A 29 -3.34 12.27 -6.83
C ALA A 29 -3.43 10.89 -6.18
N CYS A 30 -3.16 9.85 -6.97
CA CYS A 30 -3.05 8.48 -6.49
C CYS A 30 -1.84 8.36 -5.54
N GLU A 31 -2.07 7.94 -4.30
CA GLU A 31 -1.02 7.76 -3.28
C GLU A 31 -0.03 6.62 -3.60
N ILE A 32 -0.25 5.88 -4.69
CA ILE A 32 0.64 4.82 -5.18
C ILE A 32 1.48 5.30 -6.36
N CYS A 33 0.83 5.70 -7.45
CA CYS A 33 1.50 5.96 -8.72
C CYS A 33 1.61 7.45 -9.07
N GLY A 34 1.09 8.34 -8.23
CA GLY A 34 1.16 9.79 -8.43
C GLY A 34 0.21 10.35 -9.50
N ALA A 35 -0.51 9.50 -10.26
CA ALA A 35 -1.45 9.96 -11.28
C ALA A 35 -2.51 10.89 -10.69
N THR A 36 -2.66 12.06 -11.27
CA THR A 36 -3.54 13.14 -10.83
C THR A 36 -5.01 12.88 -11.18
N SER A 37 -5.92 13.64 -10.58
CA SER A 37 -7.35 13.59 -10.88
C SER A 37 -7.70 14.01 -12.31
N THR A 38 -6.80 14.74 -12.99
CA THR A 38 -6.95 15.08 -14.42
C THR A 38 -6.53 13.95 -15.34
N GLU A 39 -5.62 13.07 -14.90
CA GLU A 39 -5.16 11.93 -15.68
C GLU A 39 -6.03 10.68 -15.45
N ARG A 40 -6.51 10.46 -14.22
CA ARG A 40 -7.25 9.26 -13.83
C ARG A 40 -8.35 9.54 -12.81
N VAL A 41 -9.42 8.77 -12.90
CA VAL A 41 -10.47 8.75 -11.86
C VAL A 41 -9.89 8.22 -10.55
N LEU A 42 -10.06 9.02 -9.47
CA LEU A 42 -9.62 8.70 -8.12
C LEU A 42 -10.78 8.18 -7.26
N GLN A 43 -10.48 7.24 -6.38
CA GLN A 43 -11.40 6.59 -5.45
C GLN A 43 -10.78 6.56 -4.05
N VAL A 44 -11.64 6.60 -3.03
CA VAL A 44 -11.22 6.37 -1.63
C VAL A 44 -11.36 4.88 -1.32
N HIS A 45 -10.26 4.28 -0.89
CA HIS A 45 -10.11 2.86 -0.57
C HIS A 45 -9.73 2.67 0.90
N HIS A 46 -10.23 1.60 1.52
CA HIS A 46 -9.84 1.19 2.86
C HIS A 46 -8.60 0.29 2.80
N ARG A 47 -7.56 0.60 3.58
CA ARG A 47 -6.31 -0.19 3.69
C ARG A 47 -6.60 -1.57 4.29
N VAL A 48 -7.40 -1.59 5.36
CA VAL A 48 -8.01 -2.80 5.91
C VAL A 48 -9.45 -2.86 5.41
N PRO A 49 -9.87 -3.94 4.71
CA PRO A 49 -11.24 -4.07 4.24
C PRO A 49 -12.26 -3.95 5.37
N VAL A 50 -13.39 -3.29 5.11
CA VAL A 50 -14.50 -3.18 6.07
C VAL A 50 -14.97 -4.57 6.54
N LEU A 51 -15.01 -5.55 5.62
CA LEU A 51 -15.37 -6.95 5.96
C LEU A 51 -14.38 -7.64 6.91
N GLN A 52 -13.17 -7.09 7.06
CA GLN A 52 -12.12 -7.57 7.96
C GLN A 52 -11.94 -6.67 9.20
N GLY A 53 -12.91 -5.80 9.49
CA GLY A 53 -12.86 -4.92 10.66
C GLY A 53 -12.17 -3.57 10.42
N GLY A 54 -11.91 -3.20 9.17
CA GLY A 54 -11.40 -1.87 8.84
C GLY A 54 -12.41 -0.76 9.16
N SER A 55 -11.94 0.30 9.81
CA SER A 55 -12.75 1.47 10.17
C SER A 55 -12.78 2.51 9.04
N ASP A 56 -13.69 3.49 9.12
CA ASP A 56 -13.64 4.66 8.25
C ASP A 56 -12.68 5.74 8.75
N ALA A 57 -11.88 5.51 9.79
CA ALA A 57 -10.89 6.50 10.24
C ALA A 57 -9.96 6.89 9.08
N GLU A 58 -9.56 8.16 8.98
CA GLU A 58 -8.69 8.61 7.89
C GLU A 58 -7.36 7.83 7.80
N SER A 59 -6.87 7.31 8.93
CA SER A 59 -5.71 6.43 8.99
C SER A 59 -5.88 5.12 8.21
N ASN A 60 -7.12 4.64 8.07
CA ASN A 60 -7.46 3.46 7.28
C ASN A 60 -7.88 3.81 5.84
N LEU A 61 -7.97 5.08 5.46
CA LEU A 61 -8.35 5.50 4.12
C LEU A 61 -7.14 5.83 3.25
N GLN A 62 -7.30 5.69 1.94
CA GLN A 62 -6.30 6.02 0.94
C GLN A 62 -6.96 6.45 -0.39
N VAL A 63 -6.34 7.39 -1.10
CA VAL A 63 -6.74 7.84 -2.42
C VAL A 63 -5.99 7.08 -3.50
N LEU A 64 -6.73 6.33 -4.32
CA LEU A 64 -6.20 5.44 -5.36
C LEU A 64 -6.82 5.74 -6.72
N CYS A 65 -6.04 5.63 -7.79
CA CYS A 65 -6.61 5.56 -9.14
C CYS A 65 -7.24 4.17 -9.40
N PHE A 66 -8.20 4.11 -10.32
CA PHE A 66 -8.88 2.84 -10.68
C PHE A 66 -7.91 1.66 -10.94
N PRO A 67 -6.84 1.80 -11.76
CA PRO A 67 -5.88 0.71 -11.95
C PRO A 67 -5.23 0.21 -10.66
N CYS A 68 -4.67 1.11 -9.85
CA CYS A 68 -3.96 0.75 -8.61
C CYS A 68 -4.90 0.04 -7.61
N HIS A 69 -6.14 0.51 -7.48
CA HIS A 69 -7.14 -0.11 -6.63
C HIS A 69 -7.42 -1.58 -6.99
N HIS A 70 -7.37 -1.93 -8.28
CA HIS A 70 -7.71 -3.27 -8.74
C HIS A 70 -6.52 -4.23 -8.74
N VAL A 71 -5.30 -3.74 -8.92
CA VAL A 71 -4.12 -4.61 -9.13
C VAL A 71 -3.20 -4.72 -7.92
N LEU A 72 -3.30 -3.81 -6.94
CA LEU A 72 -2.40 -3.78 -5.78
C LEU A 72 -3.10 -4.23 -4.49
N GLN A 73 -2.27 -4.68 -3.54
CA GLN A 73 -2.61 -4.97 -2.16
C GLN A 73 -1.43 -4.60 -1.24
N PRO A 74 -1.64 -4.45 0.07
CA PRO A 74 -0.54 -4.31 1.02
C PRO A 74 0.45 -5.48 0.88
N CYS A 75 1.75 -5.21 0.99
CA CYS A 75 2.76 -6.25 0.95
C CYS A 75 2.58 -7.22 2.14
N ILE A 76 2.58 -8.53 1.86
CA ILE A 76 2.38 -9.59 2.87
C ILE A 76 3.42 -9.57 4.00
N THR A 77 4.60 -8.98 3.79
CA THR A 77 5.61 -8.84 4.85
C THR A 77 5.23 -7.80 5.89
N GLY A 78 4.25 -6.94 5.61
CA GLY A 78 3.88 -5.82 6.47
C GLY A 78 4.82 -4.62 6.36
N CYS A 79 5.71 -4.55 5.36
CA CYS A 79 6.68 -3.46 5.21
C CYS A 79 6.09 -2.07 4.88
N GLY A 80 4.76 -1.95 4.79
CA GLY A 80 4.07 -0.71 4.41
C GLY A 80 4.09 -0.37 2.91
N ALA A 81 4.80 -1.15 2.08
CA ALA A 81 4.77 -1.01 0.62
C ALA A 81 3.61 -1.78 -0.02
N TRP A 82 3.42 -1.58 -1.33
CA TRP A 82 2.37 -2.21 -2.12
C TRP A 82 2.92 -3.33 -2.98
N ALA A 83 2.14 -4.39 -3.12
CA ALA A 83 2.43 -5.57 -3.91
C ALA A 83 1.34 -5.79 -4.95
N GLY A 84 1.69 -6.39 -6.09
CA GLY A 84 0.69 -6.88 -7.04
C GLY A 84 -0.13 -8.01 -6.42
N LYS A 85 -1.45 -8.03 -6.65
CA LYS A 85 -2.35 -9.06 -6.10
C LYS A 85 -1.90 -10.49 -6.41
N ARG A 86 -1.30 -10.72 -7.59
CA ARG A 86 -0.76 -12.03 -7.99
C ARG A 86 0.48 -12.46 -7.21
N ARG A 87 1.33 -11.52 -6.80
CA ARG A 87 2.60 -11.82 -6.11
C ARG A 87 2.49 -11.76 -4.59
N GLY A 88 1.66 -10.87 -4.05
CA GLY A 88 1.54 -10.65 -2.60
C GLY A 88 2.73 -9.94 -1.95
N ILE A 89 3.93 -10.08 -2.52
CA ILE A 89 5.15 -9.42 -2.07
C ILE A 89 5.53 -8.23 -2.97
N CYS A 90 6.04 -7.15 -2.35
CA CYS A 90 6.54 -6.00 -3.10
C CYS A 90 7.94 -6.27 -3.65
N GLN A 91 8.35 -5.54 -4.68
CA GLN A 91 9.63 -5.77 -5.35
C GLN A 91 10.83 -5.69 -4.39
N ASN A 92 10.84 -4.72 -3.47
CA ASN A 92 11.94 -4.55 -2.53
C ASN A 92 12.02 -5.67 -1.49
N CYS A 93 10.88 -6.20 -1.01
CA CYS A 93 10.91 -7.35 -0.10
C CYS A 93 11.32 -8.64 -0.83
N GLN A 94 10.93 -8.81 -2.09
CA GLN A 94 11.41 -9.92 -2.91
C GLN A 94 12.92 -9.81 -3.12
N THR A 95 13.43 -8.64 -3.52
CA THR A 95 14.87 -8.42 -3.68
C THR A 95 15.64 -8.65 -2.39
N ARG A 96 15.11 -8.22 -1.23
CA ARG A 96 15.71 -8.56 0.07
C ARG A 96 15.81 -10.07 0.26
N HIS A 97 14.72 -10.80 0.04
CA HIS A 97 14.71 -12.25 0.17
C HIS A 97 15.73 -12.92 -0.75
N ASP A 98 15.77 -12.51 -2.02
CA ASP A 98 16.71 -13.06 -3.00
C ASP A 98 18.17 -12.80 -2.59
N LEU A 99 18.48 -11.61 -2.08
CA LEU A 99 19.82 -11.27 -1.59
C LEU A 99 20.21 -12.05 -0.33
N GLU A 100 19.30 -12.24 0.61
CA GLU A 100 19.52 -13.07 1.82
C GLU A 100 19.77 -14.55 1.42
N GLN A 101 19.12 -15.06 0.37
CA GLN A 101 19.39 -16.42 -0.15
C GLN A 101 20.71 -16.54 -0.90
N LEU A 102 21.09 -15.51 -1.67
CA LEU A 102 22.37 -15.49 -2.40
C LEU A 102 23.58 -15.29 -1.48
N MET A 103 23.37 -14.67 -0.32
CA MET A 103 24.41 -14.32 0.64
C MET A 103 24.08 -14.81 2.06
N PRO A 104 23.94 -16.13 2.28
CA PRO A 104 23.44 -16.69 3.54
C PRO A 104 24.31 -16.35 4.76
N GLU A 105 25.62 -16.13 4.55
CA GLU A 105 26.57 -15.79 5.61
C GLU A 105 26.66 -14.28 5.88
N ALA A 106 25.98 -13.44 5.07
CA ALA A 106 26.02 -11.99 5.23
C ALA A 106 24.86 -11.50 6.09
N THR A 107 25.17 -10.60 7.02
CA THR A 107 24.14 -9.84 7.73
C THR A 107 23.42 -8.87 6.80
N TRP A 108 22.20 -8.47 7.18
CA TRP A 108 21.44 -7.49 6.40
C TRP A 108 22.16 -6.14 6.26
N ALA A 109 22.94 -5.73 7.26
CA ALA A 109 23.75 -4.51 7.19
C ALA A 109 24.85 -4.62 6.13
N GLU A 110 25.53 -5.77 6.05
CA GLU A 110 26.56 -6.02 5.03
C GLU A 110 25.96 -6.13 3.63
N ILE A 111 24.79 -6.76 3.48
CA ILE A 111 24.06 -6.79 2.20
C ILE A 111 23.74 -5.36 1.75
N LYS A 112 23.18 -4.51 2.63
CA LYS A 112 22.90 -3.10 2.30
C LYS A 112 24.15 -2.34 1.89
N ALA A 113 25.28 -2.55 2.57
CA ALA A 113 26.56 -1.91 2.23
C ALA A 113 27.07 -2.32 0.84
N ARG A 114 26.81 -3.57 0.41
CA ARG A 114 27.19 -4.08 -0.92
C ARG A 114 26.27 -3.58 -2.05
N PHE A 115 25.01 -3.26 -1.74
CA PHE A 115 24.02 -2.80 -2.73
C PHE A 115 23.49 -1.39 -2.40
N PRO A 116 24.33 -0.34 -2.43
CA PRO A 116 23.92 1.01 -2.04
C PRO A 116 22.83 1.60 -2.95
N SER A 117 22.82 1.25 -4.24
CA SER A 117 21.77 1.63 -5.19
C SER A 117 20.41 1.00 -4.85
N PHE A 118 20.40 -0.21 -4.30
CA PHE A 118 19.17 -0.84 -3.81
C PHE A 118 18.59 -0.08 -2.60
N VAL A 119 19.45 0.48 -1.73
CA VAL A 119 19.05 1.29 -0.56
C VAL A 119 18.62 2.70 -0.97
N ALA A 120 19.30 3.32 -1.92
CA ALA A 120 19.06 4.70 -2.33
C ALA A 120 17.66 4.96 -2.92
N GLN A 121 16.98 3.93 -3.41
CA GLN A 121 15.62 4.06 -3.98
C GLN A 121 14.50 4.10 -2.90
N TRP A 122 14.83 3.89 -1.63
CA TRP A 122 13.84 3.79 -0.55
C TRP A 122 13.32 5.17 -0.14
N LYS A 123 12.04 5.22 0.21
CA LYS A 123 11.47 6.41 0.86
C LYS A 123 12.09 6.58 2.26
N PRO A 124 12.22 7.82 2.77
CA PRO A 124 12.66 8.03 4.15
C PRO A 124 11.83 7.20 5.15
N GLY A 125 12.51 6.48 6.05
CA GLY A 125 11.88 5.61 7.05
C GLY A 125 11.29 4.30 6.51
N TYR A 126 11.49 3.98 5.22
CA TYR A 126 11.11 2.69 4.64
C TYR A 126 12.29 1.71 4.62
N GLU A 127 12.05 0.48 5.05
CA GLU A 127 12.99 -0.63 4.90
C GLU A 127 12.23 -1.91 4.51
N PRO A 128 12.64 -2.65 3.47
CA PRO A 128 12.02 -3.93 3.12
C PRO A 128 12.20 -4.94 4.25
N LEU A 129 11.15 -5.71 4.52
CA LEU A 129 11.17 -6.75 5.56
C LEU A 129 11.44 -8.12 4.93
N ALA A 130 12.12 -8.99 5.68
CA ALA A 130 12.35 -10.36 5.28
C ALA A 130 11.01 -11.11 5.14
N LEU A 131 10.97 -12.09 4.24
CA LEU A 131 9.93 -13.10 4.26
C LEU A 131 10.11 -13.92 5.54
N ARG A 132 9.19 -13.76 6.50
CA ARG A 132 9.19 -14.63 7.68
C ARG A 132 8.92 -16.06 7.20
N PRO A 133 9.69 -17.07 7.64
CA PRO A 133 9.28 -18.45 7.44
C PRO A 133 7.92 -18.65 8.13
N ALA A 134 7.02 -19.39 7.45
CA ALA A 134 5.70 -19.73 7.95
C ALA A 134 5.78 -20.55 9.24
#